data_AF-A0A423XNX1-F1
#
_entry.id   AF-A0A423XNX1-F1
#
_cell.length_a   1.000
_cell.length_b   1.000
_cell.length_c   1.000
_cell.angle_alpha   90.00
_cell.angle_beta   90.00
_cell.angle_gamma   90.00
#
_symmetry.space_group_name_H-M   'P 1'
#
loop_
_entity.id
_entity.type
_entity.pdbx_description
1 polymer ?
#
loop_
_entity_poly.entity_id
_entity_poly.type
_entity_poly.pdbx_seq_one_letter_code
_entity_poly.pdbx_strand_id
1 'polypeptide(L)' 'MIIPIRCFSCGKVTGDLWERYLALIDDNVPDGDAMDQLGCKRYCCRRMIMTHVDLIEKLLKYTPDGREVKKGSLAHDNPQ' A
#
# COMPACT_ATOMS: atom_id res chain seq x y z
N MET A 1 6.21 3.71 -0.34
CA MET A 1 5.58 4.77 -1.17
C MET A 1 4.40 4.14 -1.87
N ILE A 2 3.64 4.89 -2.68
CA ILE A 2 2.55 4.33 -3.49
C ILE A 2 3.11 3.28 -4.48
N ILE A 3 2.28 2.30 -4.86
CA ILE A 3 2.63 1.22 -5.79
C ILE A 3 3.09 1.79 -7.15
N PRO A 4 4.11 1.20 -7.81
CA PRO A 4 4.50 1.64 -9.15
C PRO A 4 3.36 1.52 -10.16
N ILE A 5 3.19 2.56 -10.98
CA ILE A 5 2.16 2.65 -12.03
C ILE A 5 2.31 1.51 -13.04
N ARG A 6 3.55 1.13 -13.38
CA ARG A 6 3.91 0.03 -14.28
C ARG A 6 4.98 -0.86 -13.67
N CYS A 7 4.96 -2.13 -14.02
CA CYS A 7 6.02 -3.06 -13.65
C CYS A 7 7.37 -2.66 -14.27
N PHE A 8 8.41 -2.60 -13.43
CA PHE A 8 9.76 -2.18 -13.83
C PHE A 8 10.43 -3.05 -14.89
N SER A 9 10.03 -4.32 -15.03
CA SER A 9 10.60 -5.21 -16.04
C SER A 9 9.71 -5.34 -17.27
N CYS A 10 8.40 -5.46 -17.06
CA CYS A 10 7.46 -5.94 -18.07
C CYS A 10 6.60 -4.83 -18.69
N GLY A 11 6.61 -3.62 -18.09
CA GLY A 11 5.82 -2.47 -18.53
C GLY A 11 4.29 -2.58 -18.36
N LYS A 12 3.78 -3.75 -17.92
CA LYS A 12 2.36 -3.97 -17.62
C LYS A 12 1.92 -2.94 -16.56
N VAL A 13 0.73 -2.38 -16.75
CA VAL A 13 0.09 -1.50 -15.76
C VAL A 13 -0.18 -2.30 -14.47
N THR A 14 0.26 -1.76 -13.34
CA THR A 14 0.13 -2.36 -12.00
C THR A 14 -0.52 -1.42 -10.99
N GLY A 15 -0.56 -0.11 -11.27
CA GLY A 15 -1.05 0.89 -10.32
C GLY A 15 -2.53 0.74 -9.96
N ASP A 16 -3.35 0.20 -10.87
CA ASP A 16 -4.79 0.00 -10.69
C ASP A 16 -5.16 -1.30 -9.96
N LEU A 17 -4.18 -2.15 -9.68
CA LEU A 17 -4.39 -3.51 -9.15
C LEU A 17 -4.28 -3.60 -7.63
N TRP A 18 -3.65 -2.62 -6.97
CA TRP A 18 -3.32 -2.69 -5.55
C TRP A 18 -4.55 -2.77 -4.63
N GLU A 19 -5.52 -1.88 -4.82
CA GLU A 19 -6.75 -1.87 -4.01
C GLU A 19 -7.56 -3.15 -4.19
N ARG A 20 -7.63 -3.67 -5.42
CA ARG A 20 -8.27 -4.96 -5.72
C ARG A 20 -7.53 -6.14 -5.08
N TYR A 21 -6.20 -6.09 -5.03
CA TYR A 21 -5.41 -7.08 -4.31
C TYR A 21 -5.72 -7.07 -2.81
N LEU A 22 -5.74 -5.90 -2.17
CA LEU A 22 -6.07 -5.77 -0.75
C LEU A 22 -7.46 -6.34 -0.43
N ALA A 23 -8.47 -6.01 -1.25
CA ALA A 23 -9.82 -6.56 -1.08
C ALA A 23 -9.83 -8.11 -1.12
N LEU A 24 -9.07 -8.73 -2.02
CA LEU A 24 -8.96 -10.19 -2.10
C LEU A 24 -8.25 -10.80 -0.88
N ILE A 25 -7.24 -10.12 -0.35
CA ILE A 25 -6.54 -10.57 0.87
C ILE A 25 -7.44 -10.43 2.10
N ASP A 26 -8.22 -9.35 2.19
CA ASP A 26 -9.21 -9.16 3.26
C ASP A 26 -10.30 -10.25 3.22
N ASP A 27 -10.66 -10.72 2.02
CA ASP A 27 -11.56 -11.86 1.79
C ASP A 27 -10.91 -13.24 2.07
N ASN A 28 -9.68 -13.28 2.61
CA ASN A 28 -8.89 -14.50 2.89
C ASN A 28 -8.55 -15.35 1.65
N VAL A 29 -8.46 -14.74 0.46
CA VAL A 29 -7.93 -15.42 -0.73
C VAL A 29 -6.40 -15.54 -0.60
N PRO A 30 -5.80 -16.70 -0.87
CA PRO A 30 -4.33 -16.83 -0.82
C PRO A 30 -3.65 -15.96 -1.88
N ASP A 31 -2.50 -15.37 -1.53
CA ASP A 31 -1.75 -14.41 -2.36
C ASP A 31 -1.55 -14.85 -3.81
N GLY A 32 -1.26 -16.14 -4.01
CA GLY A 32 -1.05 -16.75 -5.33
C GLY A 32 -2.29 -16.60 -6.21
N ASP A 33 -3.43 -17.09 -5.73
CA ASP A 33 -4.70 -17.08 -6.44
C ASP A 33 -5.21 -15.64 -6.63
N ALA A 34 -5.01 -14.77 -5.64
CA ALA A 34 -5.36 -13.35 -5.74
C ALA A 34 -4.60 -12.68 -6.90
N MET A 35 -3.29 -12.92 -7.01
CA MET A 35 -2.48 -12.40 -8.11
C MET A 35 -2.85 -12.99 -9.48
N ASP A 36 -3.30 -14.24 -9.52
CA ASP A 36 -3.80 -14.88 -10.74
C ASP A 36 -5.12 -14.26 -11.22
N GLN A 37 -6.04 -13.98 -10.30
CA GLN A 37 -7.30 -13.29 -10.60
C GLN A 37 -7.08 -11.86 -11.13
N LEU A 38 -6.03 -11.17 -10.65
CA LEU A 38 -5.60 -9.85 -11.15
C LEU A 38 -4.88 -9.91 -12.51
N GLY A 39 -4.70 -11.12 -13.07
CA GLY A 39 -4.04 -11.34 -14.35
C GLY A 39 -2.53 -11.11 -14.31
N CYS A 40 -1.90 -11.15 -13.14
CA CYS A 40 -0.45 -11.02 -12.97
C CYS A 40 0.27 -12.34 -13.31
N LYS A 41 0.27 -12.73 -14.58
CA LYS A 41 0.82 -14.03 -15.03
C LYS A 41 2.34 -14.15 -14.88
N ARG A 42 3.09 -13.08 -15.18
CA ARG A 42 4.57 -13.08 -15.13
C ARG A 42 5.07 -12.77 -13.73
N TYR A 43 6.09 -13.51 -13.27
CA TYR A 43 6.72 -13.33 -11.95
C TYR A 43 7.19 -11.88 -11.70
N CYS A 44 7.68 -11.20 -12.74
CA CYS A 44 8.16 -9.84 -12.64
C CYS A 44 7.05 -8.83 -12.33
N CYS A 45 5.83 -9.07 -12.81
CA CYS A 45 4.69 -8.21 -12.51
C CYS A 45 4.06 -8.61 -11.14
N ARG A 46 4.10 -9.90 -10.74
CA ARG A 46 3.71 -10.37 -9.38
C ARG A 46 4.54 -9.73 -8.26
N ARG A 47 5.87 -9.66 -8.43
CA ARG A 47 6.77 -9.08 -7.43
C ARG A 47 6.41 -7.62 -7.09
N MET A 48 5.84 -6.88 -8.05
CA MET A 48 5.44 -5.48 -7.83
C MET A 48 4.30 -5.34 -6.83
N ILE A 49 3.43 -6.35 -6.72
CA ILE A 49 2.29 -6.36 -5.80
C ILE A 49 2.72 -7.03 -4.50
N MET A 50 3.28 -8.24 -4.58
CA MET A 50 3.59 -9.08 -3.42
C MET A 50 4.58 -8.44 -2.43
N THR A 51 5.58 -7.70 -2.92
CA THR A 51 6.60 -7.06 -2.06
C THR A 51 6.36 -5.56 -1.87
N HIS A 52 5.18 -5.06 -2.25
CA HIS A 52 4.86 -3.65 -2.09
C HIS A 52 4.60 -3.31 -0.61
N VAL A 53 5.18 -2.21 -0.14
CA VAL A 53 4.90 -1.68 1.19
C VAL A 53 4.44 -0.23 1.04
N ASP A 54 3.18 0.00 1.38
CA ASP A 54 2.63 1.34 1.30
C ASP A 54 3.03 2.19 2.50
N LEU A 55 4.10 2.96 2.30
CA LEU A 55 4.61 3.91 3.30
C LEU A 55 3.88 5.26 3.27
N ILE A 56 3.02 5.55 2.27
CA ILE A 56 2.42 6.88 2.15
C ILE A 56 1.55 7.22 3.35
N GLU A 57 0.77 6.26 3.84
CA GLU A 57 -0.12 6.42 5.00
C GLU A 57 0.65 6.81 6.27
N LYS A 58 1.88 6.33 6.42
CA LYS A 58 2.75 6.68 7.54
C LYS A 58 3.39 8.04 7.35
N LEU A 59 3.77 8.40 6.12
CA LEU A 59 4.42 9.68 5.81
C LEU A 59 3.46 10.86 5.86
N LEU A 60 2.18 10.67 5.50
CA LEU A 60 1.13 11.71 5.59
C LEU A 60 0.91 12.24 7.02
N LYS A 61 1.42 11.54 8.04
CA LYS A 61 1.37 11.96 9.44
C LYS A 61 2.40 13.05 9.79
N TYR A 62 3.38 13.29 8.92
CA TYR A 62 4.50 14.21 9.18
C TYR A 62 4.41 15.53 8.41
N THR A 63 3.35 15.74 7.65
CA THR A 63 3.04 17.00 6.98
C THR A 63 3.08 18.14 8.00
N PRO A 64 3.68 19.30 7.69
CA PRO A 64 3.79 20.42 8.63
C PRO A 64 2.43 20.80 9.25
N ASP A 65 1.34 20.70 8.49
CA ASP A 65 -0.03 20.95 8.95
C ASP A 65 -0.53 19.93 10.01
N GLY A 66 0.01 18.70 10.00
CA GLY A 66 -0.31 17.64 10.96
C GLY A 66 0.49 17.70 12.26
N ARG A 67 1.54 18.53 12.34
CA ARG A 67 2.29 18.75 13.59
C ARG A 67 1.42 19.36 14.68
N GLU A 68 0.44 20.19 14.31
CA GLU A 68 -0.46 20.83 15.26
C GLU A 68 -1.40 19.81 15.92
N VAL A 69 -1.94 18.87 15.13
CA VAL A 69 -2.86 17.84 15.64
C VAL A 69 -2.16 16.92 16.64
N LYS A 70 -0.92 16.50 16.36
CA LYS A 70 -0.16 15.64 17.27
C LYS A 70 0.34 16.39 18.52
N LYS A 71 0.66 17.67 18.40
CA LYS A 71 0.97 18.54 19.56
C LYS A 71 -0.26 18.70 20.47
N GLY A 72 -1.46 18.77 19.88
CA GLY A 72 -2.73 18.78 20.61
C GLY A 72 -3.02 17.46 21.33
N SER A 73 -2.82 16.31 20.67
CA SER A 73 -3.04 15.00 21.30
C SER A 73 -2.02 14.67 22.40
N LEU A 74 -0.73 15.00 22.17
CA LEU A 74 0.34 14.79 23.17
C LEU A 74 0.20 15.68 24.40
N ALA A 75 -0.52 16.80 24.31
CA ALA A 75 -0.82 17.65 25.47
C ALA A 75 -1.98 17.11 26.33
N HIS A 76 -2.82 16.22 25.78
CA HIS A 76 -3.97 15.66 26.51
C HIS A 76 -3.64 14.34 27.23
N ASP A 77 -2.61 13.62 26.78
CA ASP A 77 -2.17 12.33 27.34
C ASP A 77 -1.12 12.43 28.46
N ASN A 78 -0.79 13.64 28.94
CA ASN A 78 0.11 13.83 30.08
C ASN A 78 -0.61 14.48 31.28
N PRO A 79 -1.43 13.72 32.04
CA PRO A 79 -1.74 14.11 33.40
C PRO A 79 -0.48 13.87 34.25
N GLN A 80 0.10 15.00 34.65
CA GLN A 80 1.17 15.22 35.65
C GLN A 80 1.82 14.00 36.31
#